data_AF-A0A4P6JNU9-F1
#
_entry.id   AF-A0A4P6JNU9-F1
#
_cell.length_a   1.000
_cell.length_b   1.000
_cell.length_c   1.000
_cell.angle_alpha   90.00
_cell.angle_beta   90.00
_cell.angle_gamma   90.00
#
_symmetry.space_group_name_H-M   'P 1'
#
loop_
_entity.id
_entity.type
_entity.pdbx_description
1 polymer ?
#
loop_
_entity_poly.entity_id
_entity_poly.type
_entity_poly.pdbx_seq_one_letter_code
_entity_poly.pdbx_strand_id
1 'polypeptide(L)'
;MMHDLDLSRVVPAARPVVEAAARVYLRHTEQWFFGLLIHGSALKGGFIPGCSDIDLQIYLRSEAFTIYGQLPLEICSAIQRDLACIDPHPFQYIQGYIRSPLPRSDYVGPIPGAYHMLTG
;
A
#
# COMPACT_ATOMS: atom_id res chain seq x y z
N MET A 1 -5.05 16.49 4.43
CA MET A 1 -6.33 15.94 4.93
C MET A 1 -6.02 14.61 5.61
N MET A 2 -6.60 14.32 6.77
CA MET A 2 -6.43 12.99 7.37
C MET A 2 -7.39 12.04 6.63
N HIS A 3 -6.85 11.10 5.86
CA HIS A 3 -7.67 10.09 5.21
C HIS A 3 -8.10 9.06 6.25
N ASP A 4 -9.42 8.91 6.44
CA ASP A 4 -9.95 7.82 7.26
C ASP A 4 -9.68 6.48 6.56
N LEU A 5 -9.10 5.54 7.31
CA LEU A 5 -8.73 4.22 6.78
C LEU A 5 -9.80 3.19 7.19
N ASP A 6 -10.40 2.52 6.20
CA ASP A 6 -11.23 1.34 6.43
C ASP A 6 -10.34 0.12 6.69
N LEU A 7 -10.12 -0.18 7.97
CA LEU A 7 -9.39 -1.36 8.42
C LEU A 7 -10.31 -2.50 8.86
N SER A 8 -11.62 -2.39 8.60
CA SER A 8 -12.64 -3.33 9.13
C SER A 8 -12.37 -4.77 8.71
N ARG A 9 -11.86 -4.96 7.48
CA ARG A 9 -11.56 -6.28 6.90
C ARG A 9 -10.11 -6.73 7.08
N VAL A 10 -9.24 -5.87 7.59
CA VAL A 10 -7.85 -6.21 7.87
C VAL A 10 -7.79 -7.09 9.11
N VAL A 11 -6.99 -8.17 9.06
CA VAL A 11 -6.82 -9.06 10.21
C VAL A 11 -6.31 -8.26 11.42
N PRO A 12 -6.84 -8.49 12.65
CA PRO A 12 -6.54 -7.64 13.80
C PRO A 12 -5.04 -7.44 14.06
N ALA A 13 -4.25 -8.50 13.91
CA ALA A 13 -2.79 -8.47 14.10
C ALA A 13 -2.05 -7.59 13.07
N ALA A 14 -2.62 -7.34 11.89
CA ALA A 14 -2.01 -6.52 10.85
C ALA A 14 -2.39 -5.04 10.95
N ARG A 15 -3.49 -4.70 11.63
CA ARG A 15 -4.07 -3.35 11.62
C ARG A 15 -3.08 -2.25 12.01
N PRO A 16 -2.27 -2.38 13.08
CA PRO A 16 -1.33 -1.34 13.46
C PRO A 16 -0.26 -1.10 12.37
N VAL A 17 0.26 -2.17 11.78
CA VAL A 17 1.29 -2.12 10.73
C VAL A 17 0.70 -1.52 9.44
N VAL A 18 -0.48 -1.97 9.04
CA VAL A 18 -1.20 -1.48 7.85
C VAL A 18 -1.53 0.00 8.01
N GLU A 19 -2.02 0.42 9.17
CA GLU A 19 -2.32 1.82 9.46
C GLU A 19 -1.06 2.69 9.37
N ALA A 20 0.03 2.27 10.03
CA ALA A 20 1.29 3.00 10.01
C ALA A 20 1.85 3.12 8.59
N ALA A 21 1.88 2.01 7.84
CA ALA A 21 2.35 1.99 6.45
C ALA A 21 1.50 2.87 5.54
N ALA A 22 0.17 2.79 5.66
CA ALA A 22 -0.77 3.62 4.91
C ALA A 22 -0.50 5.11 5.15
N ARG A 23 -0.30 5.52 6.41
CA ARG A 23 0.03 6.90 6.77
C ARG A 23 1.36 7.35 6.17
N VAL A 24 2.37 6.49 6.10
CA VAL A 24 3.65 6.80 5.43
C VAL A 24 3.42 7.05 3.93
N TYR A 25 2.76 6.13 3.23
CA TYR A 25 2.48 6.31 1.81
C TYR A 25 1.68 7.59 1.53
N LEU A 26 0.60 7.82 2.29
CA LEU A 26 -0.24 9.00 2.14
C LEU A 26 0.57 10.28 2.36
N ARG A 27 1.38 10.38 3.41
CA ARG A 27 2.20 11.56 3.69
C ARG A 27 3.09 11.96 2.50
N HIS A 28 3.71 10.98 1.85
CA HIS A 28 4.68 11.24 0.76
C HIS A 28 4.03 11.34 -0.62
N THR A 29 2.75 10.99 -0.75
CA THR A 29 2.07 10.92 -2.05
C THR A 29 0.73 11.65 -2.12
N GLU A 30 0.30 12.32 -1.04
CA GLU A 30 -1.02 12.95 -0.88
C GLU A 30 -1.47 13.74 -2.11
N GLN A 31 -0.59 14.58 -2.66
CA GLN A 31 -0.91 15.46 -3.78
C GLN A 31 -1.28 14.72 -5.09
N TRP A 32 -0.91 13.45 -5.22
CA TRP A 32 -1.24 12.62 -6.38
C TRP A 32 -2.13 11.44 -6.04
N PHE A 33 -2.43 11.23 -4.77
CA PHE A 33 -3.10 10.04 -4.28
C PHE A 33 -4.55 9.98 -4.75
N PHE A 34 -5.01 8.78 -5.15
CA PHE A 34 -6.44 8.54 -5.38
C PHE A 34 -6.94 7.15 -4.94
N GLY A 35 -6.07 6.27 -4.41
CA GLY A 35 -6.53 5.00 -3.88
C GLY A 35 -5.43 4.17 -3.22
N LEU A 36 -5.81 3.49 -2.13
CA LEU A 36 -4.97 2.54 -1.42
C LEU A 36 -5.74 1.24 -1.25
N LEU A 37 -5.21 0.15 -1.79
CA LEU A 37 -5.75 -1.19 -1.61
C LEU A 37 -4.82 -2.03 -0.74
N ILE A 38 -5.40 -2.96 0.01
CA ILE A 38 -4.71 -4.09 0.62
C ILE A 38 -5.11 -5.39 -0.08
N HIS A 39 -4.19 -6.35 -0.14
CA HIS A 39 -4.48 -7.73 -0.50
C HIS A 39 -3.65 -8.71 0.34
N GLY A 40 -3.60 -9.96 -0.10
CA GLY A 40 -2.76 -10.98 0.53
C GLY A 40 -3.31 -11.49 1.86
N SER A 41 -2.41 -12.06 2.66
CA SER A 41 -2.76 -12.77 3.91
C SER A 41 -3.24 -11.83 5.01
N ALA A 42 -2.78 -10.58 5.02
CA ALA A 42 -3.23 -9.54 5.94
C ALA A 42 -4.71 -9.14 5.73
N LEU A 43 -5.27 -9.43 4.55
CA LEU A 43 -6.70 -9.27 4.26
C LEU A 43 -7.46 -10.60 4.37
N LYS A 44 -6.92 -11.67 3.76
CA LYS A 44 -7.62 -12.95 3.63
C LYS A 44 -7.57 -13.82 4.89
N GLY A 45 -6.67 -13.52 5.83
CA GLY A 45 -6.32 -14.42 6.92
C GLY A 45 -5.31 -15.48 6.51
N GLY A 46 -4.99 -16.39 7.44
CA GLY A 46 -4.05 -17.49 7.20
C GLY A 46 -2.60 -17.05 7.02
N PHE A 47 -2.20 -15.89 7.57
CA PHE A 47 -0.81 -15.45 7.54
C PHE A 47 0.07 -16.38 8.39
N ILE A 48 1.32 -16.54 7.96
CA ILE A 48 2.34 -17.32 8.65
C ILE A 48 3.27 -16.32 9.36
N PRO A 49 3.34 -16.33 10.70
CA PRO A 49 4.20 -15.41 11.44
C PRO A 49 5.66 -15.47 10.99
N GLY A 50 6.26 -14.31 10.76
CA GLY A 50 7.65 -14.16 10.30
C GLY A 50 7.89 -14.54 8.83
N CYS A 51 6.85 -14.95 8.09
CA CYS A 51 6.96 -15.35 6.68
C CYS A 51 6.01 -14.61 5.74
N SER A 52 4.85 -14.18 6.23
CA SER A 52 3.89 -13.44 5.42
C SER A 52 4.19 -11.94 5.42
N ASP A 53 3.92 -11.29 4.30
CA ASP A 53 4.09 -9.84 4.13
C ASP A 53 2.77 -9.07 4.27
N ILE A 54 2.89 -7.76 4.43
CA ILE A 54 1.80 -6.80 4.24
C ILE A 54 1.81 -6.31 2.80
N ASP A 55 0.76 -6.61 2.02
CA ASP A 55 0.68 -6.26 0.60
C ASP A 55 -0.23 -5.05 0.34
N LEU A 56 0.35 -3.93 -0.09
CA LEU A 56 -0.36 -2.69 -0.41
C LEU A 56 -0.23 -2.31 -1.89
N GLN A 57 -1.29 -1.76 -2.48
CA GLN A 57 -1.25 -1.12 -3.79
C GLN A 57 -1.68 0.33 -3.68
N ILE A 58 -0.81 1.24 -4.11
CA ILE A 58 -0.98 2.68 -3.99
C ILE A 58 -1.19 3.24 -5.39
N TYR A 59 -2.37 3.79 -5.63
CA TYR A 59 -2.77 4.36 -6.90
C TYR A 59 -2.56 5.88 -6.87
N LEU A 60 -1.69 6.35 -7.76
CA LEU A 60 -1.29 7.74 -7.87
C LEU A 60 -1.59 8.25 -9.27
N ARG A 61 -1.95 9.53 -9.41
CA ARG A 61 -2.15 10.18 -10.71
C ARG A 61 -0.85 10.20 -11.52
N SER A 62 -0.97 10.34 -12.84
CA SER A 62 0.17 10.27 -13.77
C SER A 62 1.27 11.30 -13.49
N GLU A 63 0.91 12.44 -12.89
CA GLU A 63 1.83 13.52 -12.51
C GLU A 63 2.81 13.13 -11.40
N ALA A 64 2.56 12.01 -10.69
CA ALA A 64 3.50 11.47 -9.71
C ALA A 64 4.75 10.84 -10.35
N PHE A 65 4.68 10.48 -11.63
CA PHE A 65 5.68 9.62 -12.26
C PHE A 65 6.61 10.43 -13.16
N THR A 66 7.87 9.98 -13.22
CA THR A 66 8.84 10.42 -14.23
C THR A 66 8.41 9.97 -15.63
N ILE A 67 9.08 10.48 -16.66
CA ILE A 67 8.87 10.06 -18.05
C ILE A 67 9.06 8.55 -18.29
N TYR A 68 9.73 7.86 -17.37
CA TYR A 68 9.95 6.42 -17.40
C TYR A 68 8.90 5.63 -16.61
N GLY A 69 7.85 6.28 -16.10
CA GLY A 69 6.77 5.64 -15.35
C GLY A 69 7.17 5.21 -13.93
N GLN A 70 8.24 5.78 -13.38
CA GLN A 70 8.73 5.51 -12.03
C GLN A 70 8.45 6.69 -11.11
N LEU A 71 8.19 6.44 -9.84
CA LEU A 71 8.16 7.49 -8.82
C LEU A 71 9.58 8.09 -8.65
N PRO A 72 9.73 9.41 -8.44
CA PRO A 72 11.03 10.03 -8.21
C PRO A 72 11.81 9.35 -7.08
N LEU A 73 13.13 9.23 -7.25
CA LEU A 73 14.00 8.50 -6.33
C LEU A 73 13.95 9.08 -4.91
N GLU A 74 13.84 10.40 -4.80
CA GLU A 74 13.79 11.14 -3.55
C GLU A 74 12.53 10.75 -2.75
N ILE A 75 11.40 10.61 -3.44
CA ILE A 75 10.14 10.17 -2.84
C ILE A 75 10.23 8.69 -2.43
N CYS A 76 10.75 7.83 -3.30
CA CYS A 76 11.00 6.41 -2.97
C CYS A 76 11.87 6.28 -1.72
N SER A 77 12.95 7.05 -1.64
CA SER A 77 13.89 7.02 -0.52
C SER A 77 13.26 7.53 0.77
N ALA A 78 12.43 8.57 0.70
CA ALA A 78 11.71 9.10 1.85
C ALA A 78 10.68 8.10 2.40
N ILE A 79 9.91 7.46 1.51
CA ILE A 79 8.97 6.39 1.87
C ILE A 79 9.72 5.24 2.54
N GLN A 80 10.79 4.73 1.92
CA GLN A 80 11.55 3.61 2.47
C GLN A 80 12.16 3.93 3.84
N ARG A 81 12.66 5.16 4.03
CA ARG A 81 13.18 5.61 5.33
C ARG A 81 12.11 5.55 6.42
N ASP A 82 10.92 6.07 6.15
CA ASP A 82 9.83 6.12 7.13
C ASP A 82 9.22 4.73 7.38
N LEU A 83 9.13 3.88 6.34
CA LEU A 83 8.68 2.50 6.49
C LEU A 83 9.65 1.66 7.33
N ALA A 84 10.96 1.90 7.22
CA ALA A 84 11.97 1.20 8.01
C ALA A 84 11.87 1.47 9.53
N CYS A 85 11.11 2.49 9.94
CA CYS A 85 10.81 2.78 11.34
C CYS A 85 9.62 1.98 11.90
N ILE A 86 8.92 1.21 11.07
CA ILE A 86 7.77 0.41 11.47
C ILE A 86 8.24 -1.02 11.74
N ASP A 87 7.94 -1.55 12.93
CA ASP A 87 8.10 -2.98 13.21
C ASP A 87 7.00 -3.77 12.47
N PRO A 88 7.34 -4.64 11.51
CA PRO A 88 6.34 -5.40 10.77
C PRO A 88 5.75 -6.57 11.56
N HIS A 89 6.27 -6.91 12.76
CA HIS A 89 5.80 -8.06 13.52
C HIS A 89 4.26 -8.10 13.68
N PRO A 90 3.60 -9.25 13.45
CA PRO A 90 4.14 -10.59 13.19
C PRO A 90 4.44 -10.91 11.71
N PHE A 91 4.40 -9.93 10.82
CA PHE A 91 4.72 -10.08 9.41
C PHE A 91 6.22 -9.96 9.16
N GLN A 92 6.67 -10.41 7.99
CA GLN A 92 8.07 -10.37 7.59
C GLN A 92 8.45 -8.99 7.06
N TYR A 93 7.72 -8.47 6.08
CA TYR A 93 7.97 -7.16 5.49
C TYR A 93 6.69 -6.38 5.17
N ILE A 94 6.86 -5.07 4.93
CA ILE A 94 5.85 -4.19 4.35
C ILE A 94 6.17 -4.04 2.86
N GLN A 95 5.26 -4.50 2.00
CA GLN A 95 5.38 -4.43 0.56
C GLN A 95 4.36 -3.45 -0.01
N GLY A 96 4.82 -2.50 -0.82
CA GLY A 96 3.95 -1.54 -1.51
C GLY A 96 4.26 -1.47 -2.99
N TYR A 97 3.21 -1.57 -3.80
CA TYR A 97 3.27 -1.41 -5.25
C TYR A 97 2.64 -0.09 -5.64
N ILE A 98 3.44 0.82 -6.18
CA ILE A 98 2.94 2.06 -6.78
C ILE A 98 2.34 1.73 -8.16
N ARG A 99 1.10 2.20 -8.39
CA ARG A 99 0.32 1.95 -9.61
C ARG A 99 -0.09 3.27 -10.26
N SER A 100 0.16 3.36 -11.57
CA SER A 100 -0.33 4.42 -12.45
C SER A 100 -1.83 4.21 -12.75
N PRO A 101 -2.60 5.28 -13.05
CA PRO A 101 -4.02 5.13 -13.38
C PRO A 101 -4.22 4.54 -14.77
N LEU A 102 -3.17 4.50 -15.59
CA LEU A 102 -3.20 3.93 -16.93
C LEU A 102 -2.83 2.44 -16.85
N PRO A 103 -3.83 1.53 -16.95
CA PRO A 103 -3.56 0.11 -16.92
C PRO A 103 -2.76 -0.31 -18.15
N ARG A 104 -1.87 -1.30 -17.98
CA ARG A 104 -1.25 -2.00 -19.12
C ARG A 104 -2.33 -2.78 -19.88
N SER A 105 -2.11 -3.04 -21.16
CA SER A 105 -3.08 -3.71 -22.04
C SER A 105 -3.51 -5.10 -21.56
N ASP A 106 -2.72 -5.75 -20.71
CA ASP A 106 -2.94 -7.06 -20.11
C ASP A 106 -3.39 -7.01 -18.64
N TYR A 107 -3.67 -5.82 -18.11
CA TYR A 107 -4.02 -5.66 -16.71
C TYR A 107 -5.48 -6.03 -16.43
N VAL A 108 -5.67 -7.07 -15.61
CA VAL A 108 -6.99 -7.60 -15.22
C VAL A 108 -7.67 -6.76 -14.12
N GLY A 109 -6.89 -5.98 -13.36
CA GLY A 109 -7.42 -5.19 -12.24
C GLY A 109 -7.62 -5.99 -10.93
N PRO A 110 -8.05 -5.30 -9.86
CA PRO A 110 -8.38 -5.94 -8.59
C PRO A 110 -9.56 -6.91 -8.72
N ILE A 111 -9.36 -8.16 -8.31
CA ILE A 111 -10.42 -9.18 -8.31
C ILE A 111 -11.32 -8.99 -7.07
N PRO A 112 -12.65 -8.94 -7.23
CA PRO A 112 -13.57 -8.84 -6.10
C PRO A 112 -13.31 -9.89 -5.01
N GLY A 113 -13.27 -9.46 -3.76
CA GLY A 113 -13.01 -10.32 -2.60
C GLY A 113 -11.52 -10.63 -2.35
N ALA A 114 -10.64 -10.44 -3.33
CA ALA A 114 -9.19 -10.60 -3.14
C ALA A 114 -8.48 -9.31 -2.68
N TYR A 115 -9.15 -8.17 -2.84
CA TYR A 115 -8.68 -6.83 -2.50
C TYR A 115 -9.71 -6.10 -1.64
N HIS A 116 -9.24 -5.13 -0.88
CA HIS A 116 -10.08 -4.20 -0.13
C HIS A 116 -9.48 -2.80 -0.19
N MET A 117 -10.33 -1.80 -0.42
CA MET A 117 -9.92 -0.39 -0.44
C MET A 117 -9.86 0.14 0.99
N LEU A 118 -8.68 0.60 1.39
CA LEU A 118 -8.45 1.21 2.70
C LEU A 118 -8.87 2.69 2.69
N THR A 119 -8.61 3.40 1.60
CA THR A 119 -9.05 4.79 1.36
C THR A 119 -8.92 5.12 -0.13
N GLY A 120 -9.70 6.08 -0.61
CA GLY A 120 -9.70 6.52 -2.02
C GLY A 120 -11.07 7.04 -2.45
#